data_AF-A0A919KU02-F1
#
_entry.id   AF-A0A919KU02-F1
#
_cell.length_a   1.000
_cell.length_b   1.000
_cell.length_c   1.000
_cell.angle_alpha   90.00
_cell.angle_beta   90.00
_cell.angle_gamma   90.00
#
_symmetry.space_group_name_H-M   'P 1'
#
loop_
_entity.id
_entity.type
_entity.pdbx_description
1 polymer ?
#
loop_
_entity_poly.entity_id
_entity_poly.type
_entity_poly.pdbx_seq_one_letter_code
_entity_poly.pdbx_strand_id
1 'polypeptide(L)'
;MSSDVTHTPVGAVTGGIAGEVTLADVLDVVGTILGIEDRVGTFDAATPLFGTLPELDSLAVLELLTALEDRFGITVEDDEVTGGLLETAGTLHEFVRARTR
;
A
#
# COMPACT_ATOMS: atom_id res chain seq x y z
N MET A 1 -31.25 28.66 0.31
CA MET A 1 -30.91 27.37 -0.31
C MET A 1 -29.44 27.49 -0.68
N SER A 2 -28.48 27.37 0.25
CA SER A 2 -28.02 26.11 0.87
C SER A 2 -27.98 25.02 -0.21
N SER A 3 -26.83 24.60 -0.71
CA SER A 3 -25.76 24.06 0.12
C SER A 3 -24.36 24.38 -0.40
N ASP A 4 -23.61 25.03 0.48
CA ASP A 4 -22.19 24.79 0.69
C ASP A 4 -22.02 23.32 1.09
N VAL A 5 -21.25 22.55 0.32
CA VAL A 5 -20.68 21.28 0.76
C VAL A 5 -19.18 21.50 0.84
N THR A 6 -18.78 22.03 1.99
CA THR A 6 -17.45 21.83 2.56
C THR A 6 -17.12 20.34 2.49
N HIS A 7 -16.33 19.91 1.51
CA HIS A 7 -15.58 18.68 1.65
C HIS A 7 -14.38 19.02 2.54
N THR A 8 -14.49 18.61 3.79
CA THR A 8 -13.44 18.65 4.79
C THR A 8 -12.13 18.11 4.21
N PRO A 9 -11.01 18.84 4.28
CA PRO A 9 -9.72 18.21 4.11
C PRO A 9 -9.50 17.28 5.30
N VAL A 10 -9.53 15.97 5.06
CA VAL A 10 -9.15 14.99 6.08
C VAL A 10 -7.64 15.10 6.25
N GLY A 11 -7.22 15.98 7.15
CA GLY A 11 -5.88 15.96 7.70
C GLY A 11 -5.76 14.78 8.64
N ALA A 12 -5.11 13.70 8.19
CA ALA A 12 -4.37 12.83 9.08
C ALA A 12 -2.89 13.19 8.95
N VAL A 13 -2.45 14.01 9.89
CA VAL A 13 -1.05 14.18 10.25
C VAL A 13 -0.44 12.82 10.58
N THR A 14 0.57 12.40 9.84
CA THR A 14 1.72 11.67 10.41
C THR A 14 2.96 12.12 9.67
N GLY A 15 3.56 13.19 10.18
CA GLY A 15 5.00 13.36 10.06
C GLY A 15 5.65 12.20 10.81
N GLY A 16 6.04 11.16 10.08
CA GLY A 16 6.94 10.11 10.55
C GLY A 16 8.35 10.69 10.61
N ILE A 17 8.85 10.85 11.82
CA ILE A 17 10.25 11.12 12.11
C ILE A 17 11.14 10.00 11.53
N ALA A 18 12.09 10.35 10.66
CA ALA A 18 13.31 9.60 10.30
C ALA A 18 13.16 8.20 9.65
N GLY A 19 13.09 8.16 8.32
CA GLY A 19 13.78 7.18 7.46
C GLY A 19 13.33 5.71 7.44
N GLU A 20 12.38 5.27 8.27
CA GLU A 20 11.87 3.90 8.25
C GLU A 20 10.52 3.82 7.53
N VAL A 21 10.47 3.05 6.45
CA VAL A 21 9.20 2.64 5.81
C VAL A 21 8.36 1.91 6.86
N THR A 22 7.08 2.23 6.99
CA THR A 22 6.16 1.54 7.92
C THR A 22 5.14 0.71 7.15
N LEU A 23 4.53 -0.27 7.82
CA LEU A 23 3.44 -1.07 7.24
C LEU A 23 2.29 -0.18 6.74
N ALA A 24 1.95 0.87 7.49
CA ALA A 24 0.89 1.81 7.12
C ALA A 24 1.19 2.52 5.79
N ASP A 25 2.46 2.85 5.51
CA ASP A 25 2.85 3.52 4.27
C ASP A 25 2.70 2.59 3.06
N VAL A 26 3.05 1.32 3.22
CA VAL A 26 2.85 0.29 2.19
C VAL A 26 1.35 0.04 1.94
N LEU A 27 0.57 -0.02 3.02
CA LEU A 27 -0.88 -0.19 2.96
C LEU A 27 -1.59 1.04 2.35
N ASP A 28 -1.08 2.25 2.56
CA ASP A 28 -1.55 3.48 1.93
C ASP A 28 -1.47 3.39 0.40
N VAL A 29 -0.34 2.92 -0.13
CA VAL A 29 -0.15 2.70 -1.57
C VAL A 29 -1.12 1.64 -2.08
N VAL A 30 -1.23 0.50 -1.40
CA VAL A 30 -2.19 -0.57 -1.75
C VAL A 30 -3.62 -0.04 -1.77
N GLY A 31 -4.00 0.73 -0.75
CA GLY A 31 -5.32 1.35 -0.63
C GLY A 31 -5.60 2.34 -1.75
N THR A 32 -4.62 3.14 -2.13
CA THR A 32 -4.71 4.11 -3.22
C THR A 32 -4.95 3.43 -4.57
N ILE A 33 -4.17 2.39 -4.88
CA ILE A 33 -4.27 1.69 -6.18
C ILE A 33 -5.57 0.91 -6.30
N LEU A 34 -6.01 0.27 -5.21
CA LEU A 34 -7.22 -0.55 -5.21
C LEU A 34 -8.49 0.26 -4.89
N GLY A 35 -8.37 1.52 -4.49
CA GLY A 35 -9.50 2.36 -4.07
C GLY A 35 -10.16 1.88 -2.76
N ILE A 36 -9.38 1.28 -1.86
CA ILE A 36 -9.85 0.67 -0.61
C ILE A 36 -9.21 1.33 0.63
N GLU A 37 -8.85 2.60 0.51
CA GLU A 37 -8.21 3.43 1.56
C GLU A 37 -8.93 3.33 2.92
N ASP A 38 -10.26 3.21 2.90
CA ASP A 38 -11.09 3.06 4.11
C ASP A 38 -10.88 1.69 4.80
N ARG A 39 -10.56 0.64 4.05
CA ARG A 39 -10.34 -0.72 4.57
C ARG A 39 -8.89 -0.97 5.00
N VAL A 40 -7.91 -0.39 4.30
CA VAL A 40 -6.49 -0.69 4.56
C VAL A 40 -6.03 -0.27 5.96
N GLY A 41 -6.65 0.76 6.56
CA GLY A 41 -6.34 1.17 7.93
C GLY A 41 -6.66 0.12 9.01
N THR A 42 -7.38 -0.95 8.65
CA THR A 42 -7.68 -2.09 9.53
C THR A 42 -6.81 -3.32 9.26
N PHE A 43 -5.94 -3.27 8.25
CA PHE A 43 -5.08 -4.40 7.90
C PHE A 43 -3.85 -4.45 8.80
N ASP A 44 -3.41 -5.65 9.11
CA ASP A 44 -2.23 -5.94 9.93
C ASP A 44 -1.19 -6.71 9.09
N ALA A 45 0.03 -6.88 9.62
CA ALA A 45 1.10 -7.60 8.93
C ALA A 45 0.70 -9.04 8.56
N ALA A 46 -0.14 -9.67 9.38
CA ALA A 46 -0.66 -11.02 9.11
C ALA A 46 -1.83 -11.06 8.11
N THR A 47 -2.33 -9.90 7.66
CA THR A 47 -3.46 -9.85 6.72
C THR A 47 -3.01 -10.28 5.33
N PRO A 48 -3.64 -11.32 4.74
CA PRO A 48 -3.34 -11.73 3.38
C PRO A 48 -3.89 -10.71 2.39
N LEU A 49 -3.05 -10.23 1.48
CA LEU A 49 -3.47 -9.31 0.41
C LEU A 49 -4.05 -10.09 -0.76
N PHE A 50 -3.34 -11.16 -1.17
CA PHE A 50 -3.83 -12.09 -2.18
C PHE A 50 -5.01 -12.92 -1.65
N GLY A 51 -6.10 -12.97 -2.41
CA GLY A 51 -7.31 -13.74 -2.06
C GLY A 51 -8.30 -13.03 -1.14
N THR A 52 -7.86 -12.06 -0.32
CA THR A 52 -8.77 -11.20 0.47
C THR A 52 -9.31 -10.03 -0.36
N LEU A 53 -8.49 -9.55 -1.30
CA LEU A 53 -8.81 -8.39 -2.13
C LEU A 53 -9.17 -8.86 -3.54
N PRO A 54 -10.47 -8.93 -3.89
CA PRO A 54 -10.88 -9.24 -5.26
C PRO A 54 -10.43 -8.16 -6.27
N GLU A 55 -10.10 -6.96 -5.79
CA GLU A 55 -9.60 -5.84 -6.60
C GLU A 55 -8.13 -6.02 -7.02
N LEU A 56 -7.36 -6.86 -6.31
CA LEU A 56 -5.96 -7.16 -6.63
C LEU A 56 -5.89 -8.11 -7.84
N ASP A 57 -6.29 -7.60 -9.00
CA ASP A 57 -6.21 -8.30 -10.28
C ASP A 57 -4.80 -8.19 -10.89
N SER A 58 -4.53 -8.99 -11.92
CA SER A 58 -3.31 -8.97 -12.72
C SER A 58 -2.87 -7.57 -13.18
N LEU A 59 -3.81 -6.68 -13.52
CA LEU A 59 -3.50 -5.28 -13.88
C LEU A 59 -3.19 -4.42 -12.66
N ALA A 60 -3.94 -4.56 -11.57
CA ALA A 60 -3.72 -3.80 -10.35
C ALA A 60 -2.38 -4.13 -9.69
N VAL A 61 -1.91 -5.38 -9.82
CA VAL A 61 -0.58 -5.81 -9.37
C VAL A 61 0.52 -5.03 -10.08
N LEU A 62 0.42 -4.82 -11.40
CA LEU A 62 1.40 -4.07 -12.18
C LEU A 62 1.43 -2.58 -11.77
N GLU A 63 0.26 -1.97 -11.60
CA GLU A 63 0.13 -0.59 -11.12
C GLU A 63 0.65 -0.44 -9.68
N LEU A 64 0.34 -1.42 -8.81
CA LEU A 64 0.84 -1.45 -7.44
C LEU A 64 2.36 -1.53 -7.40
N LEU A 65 2.96 -2.43 -8.16
CA LEU A 65 4.41 -2.54 -8.26
C LEU A 65 5.03 -1.22 -8.70
N THR A 66 4.53 -0.65 -9.78
CA THR A 66 5.04 0.63 -10.32
C THR A 66 4.95 1.74 -9.27
N ALA A 67 3.83 1.80 -8.53
CA ALA A 67 3.63 2.79 -7.48
C ALA A 67 4.56 2.58 -6.28
N LEU A 68 4.83 1.34 -5.89
CA LEU A 68 5.80 1.01 -4.83
C LEU A 68 7.22 1.40 -5.26
N GLU A 69 7.60 1.11 -6.50
CA GLU A 69 8.90 1.48 -7.06
C GLU A 69 9.09 3.00 -7.10
N ASP A 70 8.09 3.76 -7.53
CA ASP A 70 8.13 5.23 -7.58
C ASP A 70 8.14 5.86 -6.17
N ARG A 71 7.28 5.37 -5.26
CA ARG A 71 7.12 5.90 -3.89
C ARG A 71 8.34 5.64 -3.02
N PHE A 72 8.88 4.42 -3.08
CA PHE A 72 9.96 3.96 -2.19
C PHE A 72 11.33 3.94 -2.87
N GLY A 73 11.40 4.19 -4.18
CA GLY A 73 12.65 4.12 -4.94
C GLY A 73 13.24 2.71 -5.01
N ILE A 74 12.38 1.68 -4.97
CA ILE A 74 12.78 0.27 -5.00
C ILE A 74 12.62 -0.31 -6.41
N THR A 75 13.12 -1.53 -6.62
CA THR A 75 12.85 -2.31 -7.82
C THR A 75 12.24 -3.64 -7.41
N VAL A 76 11.13 -4.01 -8.05
CA VAL A 76 10.40 -5.26 -7.80
C VAL A 76 10.40 -6.11 -9.06
N GLU A 77 10.98 -7.31 -9.01
CA GLU A 77 10.99 -8.21 -10.16
C GLU A 77 9.74 -9.09 -10.19
N ASP A 78 9.31 -9.50 -11.39
CA ASP A 78 8.11 -10.34 -11.61
C ASP A 78 8.16 -11.69 -10.86
N ASP A 79 9.36 -12.27 -10.74
CA ASP A 79 9.60 -13.51 -9.98
C ASP A 79 9.36 -13.31 -8.48
N GLU A 80 9.61 -12.10 -7.95
CA GLU A 80 9.39 -11.78 -6.54
C GLU A 80 7.90 -11.65 -6.22
N VAL A 81 7.13 -11.05 -7.14
CA VAL A 81 5.67 -11.00 -7.06
C VAL A 81 5.09 -12.41 -7.04
N THR A 82 5.55 -13.25 -7.97
CA THR A 82 5.12 -14.65 -8.10
C THR A 82 5.56 -15.49 -6.90
N GLY A 83 6.68 -15.15 -6.26
CA GLY A 83 7.23 -15.80 -5.08
C GLY A 83 6.48 -15.56 -3.76
N GLY A 84 5.34 -14.86 -3.80
CA GLY A 84 4.50 -14.62 -2.61
C GLY A 84 4.77 -13.28 -1.92
N LEU A 85 5.42 -12.32 -2.60
CA LEU A 85 5.61 -10.97 -2.07
C LEU A 85 4.28 -10.30 -1.68
N LEU A 86 3.23 -10.51 -2.48
CA LEU A 86 1.88 -10.01 -2.25
C LEU A 86 1.00 -10.98 -1.46
N GLU A 87 1.59 -12.01 -0.82
CA GLU A 87 0.82 -12.96 -0.02
C GLU A 87 0.22 -12.27 1.21
N THR A 88 1.03 -11.50 1.95
CA THR A 88 0.59 -10.74 3.14
C THR A 88 1.15 -9.32 3.14
N ALA A 89 0.46 -8.42 3.85
CA ALA A 89 0.92 -7.04 4.01
C ALA A 89 2.27 -6.97 4.72
N GLY A 90 2.54 -7.88 5.67
CA GLY A 90 3.83 -8.00 6.35
C GLY A 90 4.97 -8.41 5.42
N THR A 91 4.73 -9.38 4.52
CA THR A 91 5.73 -9.80 3.53
C THR A 91 6.12 -8.64 2.62
N LEU A 92 5.12 -7.90 2.11
CA LEU A 92 5.34 -6.73 1.27
C LEU A 92 6.11 -5.65 2.02
N HIS A 93 5.73 -5.38 3.27
CA HIS A 93 6.38 -4.39 4.11
C HIS A 93 7.85 -4.70 4.38
N GLU A 94 8.16 -5.94 4.83
CA GLU A 94 9.54 -6.36 5.09
C GLU A 94 10.40 -6.31 3.83
N PHE A 95 9.82 -6.63 2.68
CA PHE A 95 10.51 -6.54 1.39
C PHE A 95 10.90 -5.11 1.01
N VAL A 96 9.96 -4.15 1.13
CA VAL A 96 10.24 -2.74 0.86
C VAL A 96 11.30 -2.25 1.84
N ARG A 97 11.12 -2.54 3.13
CA ARG A 97 12.06 -2.17 4.20
C ARG A 97 13.46 -2.74 4.00
N ALA A 98 13.59 -3.94 3.43
CA ALA A 98 14.88 -4.54 3.10
C ALA A 98 15.63 -3.81 1.97
N ARG A 99 14.91 -3.11 1.07
CA ARG A 99 15.47 -2.40 -0.09
C ARG A 99 15.71 -0.91 0.15
N THR A 100 14.92 -0.28 1.01
CA THR A 100 15.00 1.18 1.28
C THR A 100 16.04 1.54 2.36
N ARG A 101 16.96 0.63 2.72
CA ARG A 101 17.92 0.80 3.83
C ARG A 101 19.29 1.32 3.40
#